data_AF-A0A9D3X6X1-F1
#
_entry.id   AF-A0A9D3X6X1-F1
#
_cell.length_a   1.000
_cell.length_b   1.000
_cell.length_c   1.000
_cell.angle_alpha   90.00
_cell.angle_beta   90.00
_cell.angle_gamma   90.00
#
_symmetry.space_group_name_H-M   'P 1'
#
loop_
_entity.id
_entity.type
_entity.pdbx_description
1 polymer ?
#
loop_
_entity_poly.entity_id
_entity_poly.type
_entity_poly.pdbx_seq_one_letter_code
_entity_poly.pdbx_strand_id
1 'polypeptide(L)'
;MFRAHLTTSTKKRLARINTDAAVIPAGLTSLVQPLDVCQNKSFKDRIREQWNEWMVSGEKSFTKGGNMRAPQLDVLCNFVIKAWNDIDAETVIKSFKKCGISNSLDGIEDDFLWQDEGEAEAEATPSDSELDPYDDCLTNIPQDVIDELMMS
;
A
#
# COMPACT_ATOMS: atom_id res chain seq x y z
N MET A 1 -18.47 -4.76 -3.53
CA MET A 1 -17.39 -5.33 -2.70
C MET A 1 -16.71 -6.46 -3.46
N PHE A 2 -15.43 -6.32 -3.77
CA PHE A 2 -14.67 -7.33 -4.50
C PHE A 2 -14.33 -8.50 -3.55
N ARG A 3 -14.80 -9.72 -3.86
CA ARG A 3 -14.64 -10.92 -3.01
C ARG A 3 -13.79 -12.01 -3.67
N ALA A 4 -12.95 -11.64 -4.64
CA ALA A 4 -12.10 -12.59 -5.36
C ALA A 4 -11.21 -13.43 -4.42
N HIS A 5 -10.74 -12.83 -3.32
CA HIS A 5 -9.95 -13.48 -2.28
C HIS A 5 -10.71 -14.57 -1.49
N LEU A 6 -12.06 -14.60 -1.55
CA LEU A 6 -12.89 -15.59 -0.87
C LEU A 6 -13.37 -16.72 -1.78
N THR A 7 -13.04 -16.66 -3.08
CA THR A 7 -13.48 -17.66 -4.06
C THR A 7 -12.90 -19.03 -3.77
N THR A 8 -13.62 -20.07 -4.19
CA THR A 8 -13.18 -21.47 -4.02
C THR A 8 -11.86 -21.74 -4.75
N SER A 9 -11.64 -21.11 -5.91
CA SER A 9 -10.38 -21.23 -6.67
C SER A 9 -9.21 -20.67 -5.86
N THR A 10 -9.33 -19.47 -5.29
CA THR A 10 -8.29 -18.87 -4.44
C THR A 10 -8.02 -19.74 -3.22
N LYS A 11 -9.06 -20.18 -2.49
CA LYS A 11 -8.89 -21.05 -1.31
C LYS A 11 -8.19 -22.37 -1.65
N LYS A 12 -8.58 -23.02 -2.76
CA LYS A 12 -7.92 -24.24 -3.24
C LYS A 12 -6.45 -23.99 -3.61
N ARG A 13 -6.13 -22.82 -4.18
CA ARG A 13 -4.74 -22.46 -4.52
C ARG A 13 -3.91 -22.26 -3.26
N LEU A 14 -4.41 -21.53 -2.26
CA LEU A 14 -3.73 -21.31 -0.97
C LEU A 14 -3.48 -22.65 -0.24
N ALA A 15 -4.46 -23.55 -0.21
CA ALA A 15 -4.30 -24.87 0.39
C ALA A 15 -3.21 -25.71 -0.30
N ARG A 16 -3.04 -25.60 -1.63
CA ARG A 16 -1.98 -26.31 -2.38
C ARG A 16 -0.58 -25.81 -2.04
N ILE A 17 -0.43 -24.57 -1.58
CA ILE A 17 0.84 -23.98 -1.16
C ILE A 17 0.99 -23.93 0.36
N ASN A 18 0.20 -24.74 1.09
CA ASN A 18 0.23 -24.83 2.55
C ASN A 18 0.04 -23.47 3.25
N THR A 19 -0.86 -22.64 2.72
CA THR A 19 -1.19 -21.32 3.26
C THR A 19 -2.63 -21.28 3.72
N ASP A 20 -2.84 -20.88 4.97
CA ASP A 20 -4.16 -20.61 5.52
C ASP A 20 -4.56 -19.15 5.33
N ALA A 21 -5.85 -18.92 5.06
CA ALA A 21 -6.40 -17.58 4.87
C ALA A 21 -7.20 -17.15 6.11
N ALA A 22 -6.81 -16.03 6.72
CA ALA A 22 -7.62 -15.35 7.72
C ALA A 22 -8.54 -14.33 7.04
N VAL A 23 -9.85 -14.39 7.31
CA VAL A 23 -10.82 -13.42 6.81
C VAL A 23 -10.99 -12.32 7.84
N ILE A 24 -10.70 -11.08 7.45
CA ILE A 24 -10.82 -9.91 8.33
C ILE A 24 -12.23 -9.32 8.17
N PRO A 25 -13.02 -9.23 9.26
CA PRO A 25 -14.31 -8.56 9.25
C PRO A 25 -14.23 -7.10 8.79
N ALA A 26 -15.32 -6.61 8.21
CA ALA A 26 -15.44 -5.18 7.88
C ALA A 26 -15.31 -4.31 9.15
N GLY A 27 -14.66 -3.17 9.02
CA GLY A 27 -14.41 -2.25 10.13
C GLY A 27 -13.20 -2.60 11.01
N LEU A 28 -12.51 -3.72 10.76
CA LEU A 28 -11.29 -4.08 11.49
C LEU A 28 -10.00 -3.80 10.71
N THR A 29 -10.10 -3.30 9.46
CA THR A 29 -8.94 -2.97 8.62
C THR A 29 -7.92 -2.09 9.34
N SER A 30 -8.38 -1.02 9.99
CA SER A 30 -7.52 -0.07 10.72
C SER A 30 -6.93 -0.61 12.04
N LEU A 31 -7.19 -1.88 12.38
CA LEU A 31 -6.71 -2.50 13.62
C LEU A 31 -5.83 -3.70 13.34
N VAL A 32 -6.26 -4.57 12.42
CA VAL A 32 -5.63 -5.90 12.25
C VAL A 32 -4.95 -6.08 10.89
N GLN A 33 -4.94 -5.09 10.00
CA GLN A 33 -4.20 -5.17 8.73
C GLN A 33 -2.88 -4.40 8.84
N PRO A 34 -1.72 -5.09 8.96
CA PRO A 34 -0.42 -4.42 9.17
C PRO A 34 -0.08 -3.40 8.09
N LEU A 35 -0.49 -3.68 6.85
CA LEU A 35 -0.35 -2.74 5.73
C LEU A 35 -1.10 -1.44 6.00
N ASP A 36 -2.38 -1.50 6.36
CA ASP A 36 -3.19 -0.30 6.61
C ASP A 36 -2.82 0.42 7.90
N VAL A 37 -2.42 -0.31 8.95
CA VAL A 37 -2.09 0.28 10.25
C VAL A 37 -0.75 1.02 10.23
N CYS A 38 0.28 0.45 9.60
CA CYS A 38 1.65 0.96 9.76
C CYS A 38 2.37 1.29 8.44
N GLN A 39 2.11 0.54 7.37
CA GLN A 39 2.98 0.58 6.18
C GLN A 39 2.45 1.47 5.06
N ASN A 40 1.13 1.55 4.87
CA ASN A 40 0.52 2.25 3.75
C ASN A 40 0.81 3.74 3.76
N LYS A 41 0.91 4.37 4.96
CA LYS A 41 1.26 5.78 5.07
C LYS A 41 2.69 6.04 4.58
N SER A 42 3.68 5.41 5.20
CA SER A 42 5.09 5.58 4.83
C SER A 42 5.37 5.18 3.38
N PHE A 43 4.74 4.11 2.90
CA PHE A 43 4.82 3.71 1.49
C PHE A 43 4.27 4.79 0.55
N LYS A 44 3.06 5.31 0.81
CA LYS A 44 2.44 6.35 -0.03
C LYS A 44 3.23 7.67 0.00
N ASP A 45 3.76 8.05 1.16
CA ASP A 45 4.58 9.25 1.30
C ASP A 45 5.85 9.16 0.42
N ARG A 46 6.50 7.99 0.40
CA ARG A 46 7.67 7.75 -0.47
C ARG A 46 7.33 7.71 -1.95
N ILE A 47 6.19 7.13 -2.34
CA ILE A 47 5.71 7.23 -3.72
C ILE A 47 5.51 8.69 -4.12
N ARG A 48 4.93 9.49 -3.23
CA ARG A 48 4.71 10.93 -3.46
C ARG A 48 6.03 11.69 -3.60
N GLU A 49 7.05 11.36 -2.82
CA GLU A 49 8.40 11.91 -3.00
C GLU A 49 8.98 11.58 -4.38
N GLN A 50 8.91 10.33 -4.81
CA GLN A 50 9.38 9.91 -6.15
C GLN A 50 8.60 10.62 -7.27
N TRP A 51 7.29 10.77 -7.10
CA TRP A 51 6.45 11.53 -8.02
C TRP A 51 6.88 13.00 -8.10
N ASN A 52 7.10 13.65 -6.97
CA ASN A 52 7.52 15.06 -6.91
C ASN A 52 8.89 15.25 -7.57
N GLU A 53 9.83 14.35 -7.34
CA GLU A 53 11.15 14.39 -7.97
C GLU A 53 11.05 14.25 -9.49
N TRP A 54 10.22 13.32 -9.98
CA TRP A 54 9.94 13.16 -11.40
C TRP A 54 9.21 14.38 -11.99
N MET A 55 8.29 14.98 -11.25
CA MET A 55 7.60 16.20 -11.65
C MET A 55 8.56 17.38 -11.83
N VAL A 56 9.67 17.43 -11.07
CA VAL A 56 10.67 18.50 -11.21
C VAL A 56 11.68 18.19 -12.31
N SER A 57 12.22 16.96 -12.31
CA SER A 57 13.44 16.61 -13.05
C SER A 57 13.26 15.53 -14.13
N GLY A 58 12.11 14.84 -14.11
CA GLY A 58 11.83 13.72 -15.00
C GLY A 58 11.56 14.14 -16.44
N GLU A 59 11.79 13.19 -17.35
CA GLU A 59 11.42 13.36 -18.75
C GLU A 59 9.89 13.38 -18.90
N LYS A 60 9.37 14.46 -19.49
CA LYS A 60 7.94 14.68 -19.68
C LYS A 60 7.57 14.56 -21.13
N SER A 61 6.49 13.83 -21.40
CA SER A 61 5.86 13.81 -22.71
C SER A 61 4.52 14.53 -22.65
N PHE A 62 4.11 15.10 -23.78
CA PHE A 62 2.90 15.91 -23.87
C PHE A 62 1.94 15.32 -24.91
N THR A 63 0.64 15.54 -24.69
CA THR A 63 -0.40 15.26 -25.69
C THR A 63 -0.35 16.32 -26.80
N LYS A 64 -1.01 16.07 -27.93
CA LYS A 64 -1.13 17.07 -29.01
C LYS A 64 -1.77 18.39 -28.54
N GLY A 65 -2.59 18.34 -27.48
CA GLY A 65 -3.22 19.52 -26.87
C GLY A 65 -2.37 20.23 -25.82
N GLY A 66 -1.11 19.82 -25.61
CA GLY A 66 -0.20 20.46 -24.65
C GLY A 66 -0.34 19.98 -23.21
N ASN A 67 -1.26 19.05 -22.90
CA ASN A 67 -1.36 18.46 -21.56
C ASN A 67 -0.21 17.48 -21.31
N MET A 68 0.40 17.53 -20.14
CA MET A 68 1.44 16.59 -19.72
C MET A 68 0.84 15.18 -19.57
N ARG A 69 1.59 14.17 -20.00
CA ARG A 69 1.21 12.77 -19.84
C ARG A 69 1.70 12.24 -18.49
N ALA A 70 1.02 11.21 -17.98
CA ALA A 70 1.50 10.44 -16.86
C ALA A 70 2.89 9.83 -17.15
N PRO A 71 3.68 9.50 -16.11
CA PRO A 71 4.90 8.74 -16.29
C PRO A 71 4.60 7.41 -16.99
N GLN A 72 5.59 6.91 -17.74
CA GLN A 72 5.52 5.58 -18.33
C GLN A 72 5.46 4.50 -17.23
N LEU A 73 4.96 3.32 -17.57
CA LEU A 73 4.75 2.24 -16.60
C LEU A 73 6.05 1.82 -15.90
N ASP A 74 7.16 1.77 -16.63
CA ASP A 74 8.49 1.45 -16.08
C ASP A 74 8.94 2.49 -15.04
N VAL A 75 8.64 3.77 -15.26
CA VAL A 75 8.92 4.84 -14.30
C VAL A 75 8.06 4.66 -13.04
N LEU A 76 6.78 4.36 -13.19
CA LEU A 76 5.88 4.08 -12.05
C LEU A 76 6.32 2.84 -11.26
N CYS A 77 6.70 1.76 -11.94
CA CYS A 77 7.23 0.55 -11.30
C CYS A 77 8.50 0.86 -10.51
N ASN A 78 9.39 1.71 -11.04
CA ASN A 78 10.56 2.16 -10.32
C ASN A 78 10.22 2.97 -9.06
N PHE A 79 9.14 3.76 -9.05
CA PHE A 79 8.68 4.44 -7.84
C PHE A 79 8.28 3.42 -6.78
N VAL A 80 7.49 2.42 -7.16
CA VAL A 80 7.05 1.32 -6.27
C VAL A 80 8.23 0.57 -5.68
N ILE A 81 9.19 0.16 -6.51
CA ILE A 81 10.37 -0.57 -6.07
C ILE A 81 11.19 0.27 -5.08
N LYS A 82 11.44 1.55 -5.39
CA LYS A 82 12.20 2.44 -4.50
C LYS A 82 11.47 2.66 -3.17
N ALA A 83 10.17 2.96 -3.21
CA ALA A 83 9.37 3.18 -2.01
C ALA A 83 9.34 1.95 -1.10
N TRP A 84 9.22 0.75 -1.68
CA TRP A 84 9.27 -0.52 -0.94
C TRP A 84 10.65 -0.80 -0.34
N ASN A 85 11.72 -0.63 -1.13
CA ASN A 85 13.08 -0.90 -0.67
C ASN A 85 13.56 0.04 0.44
N ASP A 86 12.97 1.23 0.54
CA ASP A 86 13.26 2.16 1.62
C ASP A 86 12.56 1.73 2.94
N ILE A 87 11.56 0.84 2.90
CA ILE A 87 10.84 0.38 4.11
C ILE A 87 11.73 -0.60 4.84
N ASP A 88 12.12 -0.23 6.07
CA ASP A 88 12.96 -1.08 6.88
C ASP A 88 12.21 -2.35 7.33
N ALA A 89 12.94 -3.45 7.41
CA ALA A 89 12.40 -4.73 7.85
C ALA A 89 11.86 -4.66 9.28
N GLU A 90 12.43 -3.81 10.15
CA GLU A 90 11.94 -3.60 11.51
C GLU A 90 10.53 -2.97 11.51
N THR A 91 10.24 -2.05 10.58
CA THR A 91 8.90 -1.47 10.41
C THR A 91 7.88 -2.54 10.03
N VAL A 92 8.26 -3.46 9.13
CA VAL A 92 7.41 -4.60 8.78
C VAL A 92 7.15 -5.47 10.01
N ILE A 93 8.19 -5.88 10.74
CA ILE A 93 8.05 -6.72 11.94
C ILE A 93 7.17 -6.04 13.01
N LYS A 94 7.42 -4.76 13.31
CA LYS A 94 6.64 -3.97 14.27
C LYS A 94 5.17 -3.89 13.87
N SER A 95 4.87 -3.77 12.58
CA SER A 95 3.48 -3.70 12.11
C SER A 95 2.68 -4.97 12.41
N PHE A 96 3.30 -6.15 12.28
CA PHE A 96 2.63 -7.42 12.62
C PHE A 96 2.42 -7.56 14.13
N LYS A 97 3.36 -7.09 14.95
CA LYS A 97 3.20 -7.05 16.41
C LYS A 97 2.14 -6.05 16.88
N LYS A 98 2.08 -4.88 16.25
CA LYS A 98 1.06 -3.87 16.56
C LYS A 98 -0.35 -4.34 16.22
N CYS A 99 -0.49 -5.15 15.17
CA CYS A 99 -1.76 -5.79 14.81
C CYS A 99 -2.09 -7.06 15.62
N GLY A 100 -1.28 -7.44 16.62
CA GLY A 100 -1.55 -8.62 17.45
C GLY A 100 -1.35 -9.96 16.73
N ILE A 101 -0.63 -9.99 15.60
CA ILE A 101 -0.54 -11.17 14.72
C ILE A 101 0.66 -12.04 15.10
N SER A 102 1.80 -11.43 15.40
CA SER A 102 3.06 -12.14 15.65
C SER A 102 3.56 -12.00 17.09
N ASN A 103 2.68 -11.59 18.01
CA ASN A 103 3.02 -11.38 19.41
C ASN A 103 3.19 -12.72 20.13
N SER A 104 4.07 -12.73 21.13
CA SER A 104 4.15 -13.83 22.08
C SER A 104 2.84 -14.01 22.86
N LEU A 105 2.42 -15.26 23.07
CA LEU A 105 1.18 -15.60 23.79
C LEU A 105 1.29 -15.40 25.31
N ASP A 106 2.49 -15.15 25.83
CA ASP A 106 2.74 -14.90 27.25
C ASP A 106 2.49 -13.44 27.67
N GLY A 107 2.14 -12.56 26.73
CA GLY A 107 1.79 -11.16 26.96
C GLY A 107 3.00 -10.23 27.14
N ILE A 108 4.23 -10.73 26.99
CA ILE A 108 5.44 -9.90 27.14
C ILE A 108 5.52 -8.82 26.03
N GLU A 109 4.83 -9.02 24.91
CA GLU A 109 4.84 -8.13 23.75
C GLU A 109 3.55 -7.31 23.60
N ASP A 110 2.72 -7.21 24.65
CA ASP A 110 1.45 -6.47 24.58
C ASP A 110 1.66 -4.94 24.51
N ASP A 111 2.84 -4.46 24.91
CA ASP A 111 3.21 -3.04 24.80
C ASP A 111 3.18 -2.54 23.33
N PHE A 112 3.39 -3.43 22.35
CA PHE A 112 3.34 -3.06 20.93
C PHE A 112 1.92 -2.71 20.45
N LEU A 113 0.87 -3.18 21.14
CA LEU A 113 -0.52 -2.93 20.77
C LEU A 113 -0.92 -1.46 20.99
N TRP A 114 -0.27 -0.79 21.94
CA TRP A 114 -0.62 0.56 22.42
C TRP A 114 0.45 1.61 22.09
N GLN A 115 1.48 1.25 21.32
CA GLN A 115 2.46 2.23 20.85
C GLN A 115 1.80 3.14 19.82
N ASP A 116 1.47 4.37 20.24
CA ASP A 116 1.20 5.46 19.31
C ASP A 116 2.46 5.74 18.50
N GLU A 117 2.32 5.80 17.17
CA GLU A 117 3.38 6.34 16.33
C GLU A 117 3.53 7.79 16.76
N GLY A 118 4.66 8.14 17.37
CA GLY A 118 4.92 9.50 17.84
C GLY A 118 4.46 10.50 16.78
N GLU A 119 3.60 11.43 17.21
CA GLU A 119 3.14 12.55 16.41
C GLU A 119 4.37 13.22 15.78
N ALA A 120 4.63 12.96 14.50
CA ALA A 120 5.34 13.95 13.70
C ALA A 120 4.45 15.19 13.77
N GLU A 121 4.96 16.25 14.40
CA GLU A 121 4.23 17.48 14.71
C GLU A 121 3.21 17.79 13.61
N ALA A 122 1.93 17.69 13.97
CA ALA A 122 0.86 18.13 13.12
C ALA A 122 0.94 19.65 13.02
N GLU A 123 1.68 20.16 12.04
CA GLU A 123 1.43 21.50 11.54
C GLU A 123 0.02 21.46 10.94
N ALA A 124 -0.94 22.02 11.67
CA ALA A 124 -2.35 22.01 11.32
C ALA A 124 -2.58 22.81 10.03
N THR A 125 -2.43 22.18 8.88
CA THR A 125 -3.02 22.67 7.63
C THR A 125 -4.47 22.21 7.60
N PRO A 126 -5.45 23.12 7.34
CA PRO A 126 -6.86 22.76 7.36
C PRO A 126 -7.14 21.62 6.39
N SER A 127 -7.98 20.68 6.83
CA SER A 127 -8.65 19.68 6.00
C SER A 127 -9.35 20.37 4.83
N ASP A 128 -8.66 20.53 3.72
CA ASP A 128 -9.30 20.58 2.42
C ASP A 128 -9.39 19.13 1.95
N SER A 129 -10.61 18.69 1.68
CA SER A 129 -10.86 17.41 1.04
C SER A 129 -10.29 17.50 -0.37
N GLU A 130 -8.98 17.24 -0.51
CA GLU A 130 -8.36 17.03 -1.80
C GLU A 130 -8.99 15.76 -2.39
N LEU A 131 -10.02 15.96 -3.21
CA LEU A 131 -10.41 15.03 -4.26
C LEU A 131 -9.14 14.73 -5.05
N ASP A 132 -8.51 13.58 -4.80
CA ASP A 132 -7.36 13.12 -5.56
C ASP A 132 -7.82 12.89 -7.01
N PRO A 133 -7.44 13.76 -7.96
CA PRO A 133 -7.90 13.65 -9.34
C PRO A 133 -7.31 12.43 -10.07
N TYR A 134 -6.43 11.66 -9.39
CA TYR A 134 -5.84 10.43 -9.91
C TYR A 134 -6.44 9.16 -9.28
N ASP A 135 -7.33 9.24 -8.29
CA ASP A 135 -8.02 8.04 -7.77
C ASP A 135 -8.88 7.38 -8.89
N ASP A 136 -9.47 8.21 -9.76
CA ASP A 136 -10.26 7.75 -10.92
C ASP A 136 -9.40 7.03 -11.99
N CYS A 137 -8.08 7.25 -12.05
CA CYS A 137 -7.25 6.65 -13.10
C CYS A 137 -6.77 5.22 -12.79
N LEU A 138 -6.82 4.79 -11.53
CA LEU A 138 -6.57 3.40 -11.12
C LEU A 138 -7.72 2.44 -11.50
N THR A 139 -8.91 2.98 -11.79
CA THR A 139 -10.07 2.18 -12.17
C THR A 139 -10.03 1.67 -13.61
N ASN A 140 -9.06 2.14 -14.42
CA ASN A 140 -8.97 1.86 -15.86
C ASN A 140 -7.69 1.12 -16.28
N ILE A 141 -7.07 0.34 -15.39
CA ILE A 141 -5.95 -0.53 -15.77
C ILE A 141 -6.50 -1.63 -16.71
N PRO A 142 -5.99 -1.74 -17.95
CA PRO A 142 -6.40 -2.79 -18.87
C PRO A 142 -6.17 -4.19 -18.28
N GLN A 143 -7.15 -5.09 -18.47
CA GLN A 143 -7.15 -6.42 -17.84
C GLN A 143 -5.92 -7.26 -18.22
N ASP A 144 -5.36 -7.04 -19.41
CA ASP A 144 -4.13 -7.67 -19.90
C ASP A 144 -2.90 -7.33 -19.07
N VAL A 145 -2.80 -6.10 -18.55
CA VAL A 145 -1.71 -5.68 -17.64
C VAL A 145 -1.85 -6.35 -16.28
N ILE A 146 -3.09 -6.51 -15.79
CA ILE A 146 -3.36 -7.24 -14.55
C ILE A 146 -3.00 -8.72 -14.72
N ASP A 147 -3.35 -9.31 -15.85
CA ASP A 147 -3.10 -10.73 -16.13
C ASP A 147 -1.59 -11.01 -16.25
N GLU A 148 -0.80 -10.11 -16.85
CA GLU A 148 0.66 -10.25 -16.93
C GLU A 148 1.34 -10.16 -15.56
N LEU A 149 0.91 -9.25 -14.69
CA LEU A 149 1.40 -9.10 -13.31
C LEU A 149 1.03 -10.29 -12.39
N MET A 150 -0.07 -10.99 -12.69
CA MET A 150 -0.56 -12.12 -11.89
C MET A 150 0.01 -13.47 -12.35
N MET A 151 0.83 -13.49 -13.41
CA MET A 151 1.43 -14.69 -14.00
C MET A 151 2.93 -14.85 -13.72
N SER A 152 3.59 -13.91 -13.04
CA SER A 152 4.95 -14.06 -12.49
C SER A 152 4.94 -14.53 -11.05
#